data_AF-A0A2G4HAV2-F1
#
_entry.id   AF-A0A2G4HAV2-F1
#
_cell.length_a   1.000
_cell.length_b   1.000
_cell.length_c   1.000
_cell.angle_alpha   90.00
_cell.angle_beta   90.00
_cell.angle_gamma   90.00
#
_symmetry.space_group_name_H-M   'P 1'
#
loop_
_entity.id
_entity.type
_entity.pdbx_description
1 polymer ?
#
loop_
_entity_poly.entity_id
_entity_poly.type
_entity_poly.pdbx_seq_one_letter_code
_entity_poly.pdbx_strand_id
1 'polypeptide(L)' 'MYWTLELASYLSDAPWPATKDELIDYAIRTGAPLEVVENLQAVEEEDAEIYESIEDIWPDYPSDEDFLWNEEEY' A
#
# COMPACT_ATOMS: atom_id res chain seq x y z
N MET A 1 -0.35 -12.74 -4.53
CA MET A 1 -0.54 -11.28 -4.76
C MET A 1 0.60 -10.78 -5.63
N TYR A 2 0.33 -9.79 -6.49
CA TYR A 2 1.35 -9.14 -7.34
C TYR A 2 1.40 -7.66 -7.00
N TRP A 3 2.29 -7.28 -6.10
CA TRP A 3 2.49 -5.88 -5.75
C TRP A 3 3.64 -5.26 -6.55
N THR A 4 3.49 -4.00 -6.93
CA THR A 4 4.55 -3.19 -7.53
C THR A 4 4.69 -1.88 -6.76
N LEU A 5 5.85 -1.23 -6.90
CA LEU A 5 6.11 0.09 -6.32
C LEU A 5 5.05 1.13 -6.70
N GLU A 6 4.58 1.09 -7.94
CA GLU A 6 3.54 2.00 -8.43
C GLU A 6 2.21 1.74 -7.71
N LEU A 7 1.80 0.47 -7.56
CA LEU A 7 0.60 0.09 -6.82
C LEU A 7 0.67 0.51 -5.35
N ALA A 8 1.84 0.31 -4.75
CA ALA A 8 2.08 0.65 -3.36
C ALA A 8 2.12 2.17 -3.11
N SER A 9 2.62 2.95 -4.08
CA SER A 9 2.60 4.41 -4.00
C SER A 9 1.18 4.98 -3.86
N TYR A 10 0.18 4.38 -4.51
CA TYR A 10 -1.22 4.79 -4.32
C TYR A 10 -1.69 4.62 -2.88
N LEU A 11 -1.26 3.55 -2.21
CA LEU A 11 -1.63 3.27 -0.83
C LEU A 11 -0.73 3.99 0.18
N SER A 12 0.44 4.51 -0.20
CA SER A 12 1.28 5.33 0.68
C SER A 12 0.56 6.58 1.17
N ASP A 13 -0.27 7.19 0.32
CA ASP A 13 -1.14 8.34 0.65
C ASP A 13 -2.46 7.96 1.34
N ALA A 14 -2.70 6.67 1.59
CA ALA A 14 -3.93 6.21 2.24
C ALA A 14 -3.99 6.68 3.72
N PRO A 15 -5.20 6.81 4.30
CA PRO A 15 -5.37 7.32 5.66
C PRO A 15 -5.08 6.24 6.72
N TRP A 16 -3.81 5.83 6.84
CA TRP A 16 -3.38 4.87 7.85
C TRP A 16 -3.46 5.44 9.29
N PRO A 17 -3.71 4.60 10.31
CA PRO A 17 -4.05 3.17 10.22
C PRO A 17 -5.47 2.94 9.69
N ALA A 18 -5.64 1.98 8.77
CA ALA A 18 -6.90 1.72 8.06
C ALA A 18 -7.21 0.22 7.95
N THR A 19 -8.49 -0.11 7.84
CA THR A 19 -8.96 -1.48 7.59
C THR A 19 -8.85 -1.86 6.11
N LYS A 20 -8.86 -3.16 5.79
CA LYS A 20 -8.87 -3.66 4.39
C LYS A 20 -9.98 -2.99 3.56
N ASP A 21 -11.19 -2.90 4.13
CA ASP A 21 -12.34 -2.28 3.45
C ASP A 21 -12.12 -0.78 3.20
N GLU A 22 -11.56 -0.05 4.17
CA GLU A 22 -11.24 1.38 4.00
C GLU A 22 -10.17 1.62 2.92
N LEU A 23 -9.17 0.74 2.83
CA LEU A 23 -8.14 0.81 1.78
C LEU A 23 -8.73 0.51 0.39
N ILE A 24 -9.65 -0.46 0.30
CA ILE A 24 -10.39 -0.77 -0.94
C ILE A 24 -11.24 0.43 -1.36
N ASP A 25 -12.00 1.00 -0.44
CA ASP A 25 -12.83 2.18 -0.69
C ASP A 25 -11.99 3.39 -1.10
N TYR A 26 -10.84 3.58 -0.44
CA TYR A 26 -9.87 4.61 -0.79
C TYR A 26 -9.34 4.41 -2.22
N ALA A 27 -8.89 3.20 -2.57
CA ALA A 27 -8.40 2.86 -3.91
C ALA A 27 -9.46 3.13 -4.99
N ILE A 28 -10.72 2.78 -4.73
CA ILE A 28 -11.83 3.06 -5.66
C ILE A 28 -12.10 4.57 -5.77
N ARG A 29 -12.04 5.31 -4.66
CA ARG A 29 -12.26 6.77 -4.64
C ARG A 29 -11.16 7.56 -5.32
N THR A 30 -9.91 7.17 -5.14
CA THR A 30 -8.74 7.84 -5.74
C THR A 30 -8.58 7.47 -7.21
N GLY A 31 -9.27 6.43 -7.68
CA GLY A 31 -9.12 5.93 -9.04
C GLY A 31 -7.85 5.11 -9.23
N ALA A 32 -7.40 4.43 -8.17
CA ALA A 32 -6.30 3.49 -8.24
C ALA A 32 -6.64 2.33 -9.20
N PRO A 33 -5.64 1.73 -9.85
CA PRO A 33 -5.85 0.62 -10.77
C PRO A 33 -6.49 -0.59 -10.06
N LEU A 34 -7.27 -1.36 -10.80
CA LEU A 34 -8.02 -2.52 -10.29
C LEU A 34 -7.10 -3.53 -9.58
N GLU A 35 -5.86 -3.65 -10.03
CA GLU A 35 -4.82 -4.50 -9.42
C GLU A 35 -4.59 -4.18 -7.93
N VAL A 36 -4.68 -2.90 -7.50
CA VAL A 36 -4.58 -2.54 -6.06
C VAL A 36 -5.73 -3.18 -5.29
N VAL A 37 -6.95 -3.06 -5.81
CA VAL A 37 -8.16 -3.61 -5.17
C VAL A 37 -8.12 -5.14 -5.14
N GLU A 38 -7.74 -5.78 -6.25
CA GLU A 38 -7.61 -7.24 -6.31
C GLU A 38 -6.53 -7.75 -5.36
N ASN A 39 -5.40 -7.06 -5.23
CA ASN A 39 -4.38 -7.42 -4.25
C ASN A 39 -4.88 -7.26 -2.81
N LEU A 40 -5.53 -6.14 -2.48
CA LEU A 40 -6.12 -5.91 -1.14
C LEU A 40 -7.18 -6.97 -0.80
N GLN A 41 -8.03 -7.35 -1.75
CA GLN A 41 -9.03 -8.40 -1.58
C GLN A 41 -8.41 -9.79 -1.44
N ALA A 42 -7.24 -10.01 -2.05
CA ALA A 42 -6.51 -11.27 -1.93
C ALA A 42 -5.83 -11.41 -0.56
N VAL A 43 -5.68 -10.32 0.22
CA VAL A 43 -5.21 -10.37 1.61
C VAL A 43 -6.24 -11.09 2.48
N GLU A 44 -5.78 -12.12 3.18
CA GLU A 44 -6.65 -12.90 4.06
C GLU A 44 -7.03 -12.06 5.28
N GLU A 45 -8.31 -12.08 5.65
CA GLU A 45 -8.85 -11.25 6.74
C GLU A 45 -8.32 -11.66 8.13
N GLU A 46 -7.69 -12.82 8.24
CA GLU A 46 -7.13 -13.34 9.49
C GLU A 46 -5.78 -12.69 9.88
N ASP A 47 -5.08 -12.02 8.96
CA ASP A 47 -3.74 -11.47 9.20
C ASP A 47 -3.76 -10.20 10.06
N ALA A 48 -4.70 -9.28 9.83
CA ALA A 48 -4.87 -8.07 10.64
C ALA A 48 -6.25 -7.40 10.41
N GLU A 49 -6.91 -6.96 11.50
CA GLU A 49 -8.13 -6.14 11.41
C GLU A 49 -7.81 -4.70 10.95
N ILE A 50 -6.63 -4.19 11.33
CA ILE A 50 -6.17 -2.82 11.03
C ILE A 50 -4.73 -2.90 10.58
N TYR A 51 -4.43 -2.28 9.45
CA TYR A 51 -3.09 -2.14 8.92
C TYR A 51 -2.54 -0.76 9.28
N GLU A 52 -1.29 -0.68 9.71
CA GLU A 52 -0.61 0.57 10.04
C GLU A 52 0.16 1.13 8.84
N SER A 53 0.55 0.28 7.90
CA SER A 53 1.23 0.68 6.67
C SER A 53 1.11 -0.37 5.56
N ILE A 54 1.61 -0.05 4.36
CA ILE A 54 1.72 -1.03 3.29
C ILE A 54 2.68 -2.18 3.60
N GLU A 55 3.63 -2.00 4.53
CA GLU A 55 4.55 -3.06 4.94
C GLU A 55 3.82 -4.21 5.65
N ASP A 56 2.70 -3.91 6.31
CA ASP A 56 1.84 -4.93 6.94
C ASP A 56 1.10 -5.79 5.90
N ILE A 57 0.82 -5.22 4.72
CA ILE A 57 0.14 -5.90 3.62
C ILE A 57 1.14 -6.59 2.70
N TRP A 58 2.26 -5.93 2.45
CA TRP A 58 3.34 -6.38 1.59
C TRP A 58 4.67 -6.30 2.33
N PRO A 59 5.11 -7.40 2.98
CA PRO A 59 6.35 -7.41 3.76
C PRO A 59 7.62 -7.31 2.91
N ASP A 60 7.51 -7.50 1.59
CA ASP A 60 8.58 -7.31 0.61
C ASP A 60 8.52 -5.90 -0.03
N TYR A 61 7.72 -4.98 0.51
CA TYR A 61 7.74 -3.58 0.07
C TYR A 61 9.16 -3.02 0.30
N PRO A 62 9.86 -2.59 -0.76
CA PRO A 62 11.15 -1.94 -0.58
C PRO A 62 10.91 -0.63 0.18
N SER A 63 11.51 -0.52 1.36
CA SER A 63 11.35 0.65 2.21
C SER A 63 11.80 1.92 1.47
N ASP A 64 11.10 3.03 1.69
CA ASP A 64 11.40 4.36 1.15
C ASP A 64 12.84 4.83 1.46
N GLU A 65 13.52 4.17 2.41
CA GLU A 65 14.96 4.35 2.67
C GLU A 65 15.88 4.03 1.47
N ASP A 66 15.41 3.31 0.45
CA ASP A 66 16.16 3.04 -0.79
C ASP A 66 15.96 4.14 -1.86
N PHE A 67 14.88 4.95 -1.77
CA PHE A 67 14.57 6.05 -2.71
C PHE A 67 15.02 7.42 -2.24
N LEU A 68 15.42 7.57 -0.98
CA LEU A 68 16.14 8.75 -0.46
C LEU A 68 17.59 8.77 -0.98
N TRP A 69 17.77 8.74 -2.29
CA TRP A 69 19.00 9.16 -2.95
C TRP A 69 19.21 10.64 -2.64
N ASN A 70 20.01 10.91 -1.60
CA ASN A 70 20.64 12.18 -1.24
C ASN A 70 20.39 13.32 -2.24
N GLU A 71 19.36 14.12 -2.01
CA GLU A 71 19.24 15.48 -2.59
C GLU A 71 20.32 16.45 -2.00
N GLU A 72 21.44 15.94 -1.50
CA GLU A 72 22.55 16.70 -0.91
C GLU A 72 23.81 16.75 -1.79
N GLU A 73 23.71 16.54 -3.10
CA GLU A 73 24.84 16.82 -4.01
C GLU A 73 24.55 18.04 -4.90
N TYR A 74 24.68 19.23 -4.30
CA TYR A 74 24.84 20.52 -4.97
C TYR A 74 26.19 21.16 -4.61
#